data_AF-A0A1G9ZCZ1-F1
#
_entry.id   AF-A0A1G9ZCZ1-F1
#
_cell.length_a   1.000
_cell.length_b   1.000
_cell.length_c   1.000
_cell.angle_alpha   90.00
_cell.angle_beta   90.00
_cell.angle_gamma   90.00
#
_symmetry.space_group_name_H-M   'P 1'
#
loop_
_entity.id
_entity.type
_entity.pdbx_description
1 polymer ?
#
loop_
_entity_poly.entity_id
_entity_poly.type
_entity_poly.pdbx_seq_one_letter_code
_entity_poly.pdbx_strand_id
1 'polypeptide(L)' 'MSVKPKQIPSISYELDIVKVASSLGIDQDRLLAYVYSNMEPNKRCDEKDISSDNRS' A
#
# COMPACT_ATOMS: atom_id res chain seq x y z
N MET A 1 -38.92 8.68 1.88
CA MET A 1 -37.93 9.73 2.19
C MET A 1 -36.56 9.23 1.74
N SER A 2 -35.86 9.94 0.86
CA SER A 2 -34.55 9.53 0.33
C SER A 2 -33.44 10.11 1.22
N VAL A 3 -32.64 9.24 1.83
CA VAL A 3 -31.49 9.64 2.65
C VAL A 3 -30.27 9.79 1.74
N LYS A 4 -29.75 11.02 1.62
CA LYS A 4 -28.53 11.28 0.83
C LYS A 4 -27.35 10.60 1.53
N PRO A 5 -26.54 9.80 0.83
CA PRO A 5 -25.35 9.19 1.43
C PRO A 5 -24.39 10.30 1.85
N LYS A 6 -24.00 10.31 3.13
CA LYS A 6 -22.93 11.19 3.61
C LYS A 6 -21.65 10.75 2.92
N GLN A 7 -21.07 11.61 2.09
CA GLN A 7 -19.74 11.43 1.52
C GLN A 7 -18.77 11.24 2.69
N ILE A 8 -18.26 10.02 2.85
CA ILE A 8 -17.22 9.72 3.84
C ILE A 8 -15.97 10.43 3.32
N PRO A 9 -15.36 11.35 4.09
CA PRO A 9 -14.11 11.96 3.68
C PRO A 9 -13.07 10.85 3.52
N SER A 10 -12.52 10.71 2.31
CA SER A 10 -11.45 9.78 2.03
C SER A 10 -10.19 10.26 2.76
N ILE A 11 -9.91 9.69 3.93
CA ILE A 11 -8.68 9.97 4.65
C ILE A 11 -7.57 9.20 3.94
N SER A 12 -6.73 9.90 3.17
CA SER A 12 -5.50 9.34 2.61
C SER A 12 -4.37 9.53 3.62
N TYR A 13 -3.90 8.44 4.20
CA TYR A 13 -2.65 8.45 4.97
C TYR A 13 -1.49 8.19 4.02
N GLU A 14 -0.63 9.19 3.84
CA GLU A 14 0.64 9.01 3.14
C GLU A 14 1.70 8.58 4.16
N LEU A 15 2.32 7.42 3.90
CA LEU A 15 3.42 6.92 4.72
C LEU A 15 4.75 7.41 4.17
N ASP A 16 5.50 8.10 5.01
CA ASP A 16 6.88 8.48 4.72
C ASP A 16 7.80 7.26 4.97
N ILE A 17 8.21 6.62 3.88
CA ILE A 17 9.04 5.41 3.93
C ILE A 17 10.37 5.63 4.65
N VAL A 18 10.93 6.83 4.58
CA VAL A 18 12.20 7.17 5.24
C VAL A 18 11.99 7.23 6.75
N LYS A 19 10.89 7.83 7.22
CA LYS A 19 10.54 7.86 8.65
C LYS A 19 10.23 6.47 9.20
N VAL A 20 9.51 5.65 8.44
CA VAL A 20 9.20 4.27 8.85
C VAL A 20 10.50 3.45 8.93
N ALA A 21 11.34 3.51 7.91
CA ALA A 21 12.63 2.82 7.89
C ALA A 21 13.52 3.24 9.08
N SER A 22 13.61 4.56 9.34
CA SER A 22 14.36 5.08 10.48
C SER A 22 13.81 4.58 11.82
N SER A 23 12.48 4.49 11.97
CA SER A 23 11.85 3.97 13.20
C SER A 23 12.12 2.47 13.41
N LEU A 24 12.36 1.74 12.32
CA LEU A 24 12.72 0.33 12.33
C LEU A 24 14.24 0.09 12.45
N GLY A 25 15.05 1.15 12.57
CA GLY A 25 16.51 1.05 12.64
C GLY A 25 17.18 0.69 11.30
N ILE A 26 16.50 0.94 10.18
CA ILE A 26 17.02 0.76 8.84
C ILE A 26 17.64 2.09 8.40
N ASP A 27 18.94 2.09 8.15
CA ASP A 27 19.63 3.23 7.57
C ASP A 27 19.28 3.44 6.09
N GLN A 28 19.50 4.66 5.61
CA GLN A 28 19.15 5.07 4.25
C GLN A 28 19.88 4.25 3.18
N ASP A 29 21.14 3.88 3.43
CA ASP A 29 21.95 3.13 2.46
C ASP A 29 21.40 1.72 2.29
N ARG A 30 21.03 1.04 3.38
CA ARG A 30 20.35 -0.25 3.36
C ARG A 30 19.00 -0.19 2.66
N LEU A 31 18.22 0.86 2.92
CA LEU A 31 16.93 1.05 2.27
C LEU A 31 17.10 1.19 0.74
N LEU A 32 18.02 2.04 0.30
CA LEU A 32 18.32 2.23 -1.12
C LEU A 32 18.83 0.95 -1.77
N ALA A 33 19.76 0.25 -1.12
CA ALA A 33 20.27 -1.03 -1.61
C ALA A 33 19.14 -2.05 -1.81
N TYR A 34 18.20 -2.14 -0.86
CA TYR A 34 17.03 -3.02 -0.99
C TYR A 34 16.13 -2.61 -2.16
N VAL A 35 15.82 -1.32 -2.29
CA VAL A 35 14.98 -0.81 -3.39
C VAL A 35 15.61 -1.14 -4.73
N TYR A 36 16.89 -0.83 -4.94
CA TYR A 36 17.56 -1.11 -6.21
C TYR A 36 17.74 -2.61 -6.49
N SER A 37 17.93 -3.43 -5.46
CA SER A 37 18.07 -4.89 -5.62
C SER A 37 16.75 -5.57 -5.97
N ASN A 38 15.62 -5.02 -5.53
CA ASN A 38 14.27 -5.56 -5.78
C ASN A 38 13.51 -4.80 -6.86
N MET A 39 14.14 -3.82 -7.50
CA MET A 39 13.60 -3.13 -8.67
C MET A 39 13.74 -4.01 -9.90
N GLU A 40 13.10 -5.19 -9.87
CA GLU A 40 12.85 -5.93 -11.11
C GLU A 40 11.93 -5.09 -12.02
N PRO A 41 12.11 -5.16 -13.35
CA PRO A 41 11.17 -4.57 -14.30
C PRO A 41 9.83 -5.29 -14.17
N ASN A 42 8.93 -4.72 -13.36
CA ASN A 42 7.51 -5.00 -13.23
C ASN A 42 6.99 -6.16 -14.12
N LYS A 43 6.95 -7.38 -13.56
CA LYS A 43 6.22 -8.52 -14.16
C LYS A 43 5.20 -9.14 -13.20
N ARG A 44 4.67 -8.38 -12.24
CA ARG A 44 3.58 -8.88 -11.39
C ARG A 44 2.49 -7.83 -11.24
N CYS A 45 1.92 -7.45 -12.38
CA CYS A 45 0.47 -7.33 -12.45
C CYS A 45 -0.09 -8.75 -12.59
N ASP A 46 -0.20 -9.50 -11.50
CA ASP A 46 -1.16 -10.60 -11.42
C ASP A 46 -2.34 -10.12 -10.58
N GLU A 47 -3.26 -9.51 -11.32
CA GLU A 47 -4.69 -9.55 -11.08
C GLU A 47 -5.10 -10.92 -10.54
N LYS A 48 -5.58 -10.96 -9.29
CA LYS A 48 -6.70 -11.82 -8.90
C LYS A 48 -7.33 -11.30 -7.62
N ASP A 49 -8.26 -10.39 -7.87
CA ASP A 49 -9.58 -10.32 -7.28
C ASP A 49 -9.82 -11.16 -6.03
N ILE A 50 -9.95 -10.45 -4.90
CA ILE A 50 -11.14 -10.46 -4.04
C ILE A 50 -12.17 -11.56 -4.39
N SER A 51 -12.00 -12.77 -3.87
CA SER A 51 -13.14 -13.68 -3.67
C SER A 51 -13.72 -13.42 -2.29
N SER A 52 -14.53 -12.36 -2.18
CA SER A 52 -15.46 -12.22 -1.07
C SER A 52 -16.69 -13.12 -1.30
N ASP A 53 -17.07 -13.78 -0.21
CA ASP A 53 -18.45 -14.11 0.17
C ASP A 53 -19.27 -15.16 -0.60
N ASN A 54 -19.40 -16.33 0.04
CA ASN A 54 -20.64 -16.84 0.63
C ASN A 54 -21.88 -17.12 -0.25
N ARG A 55 -22.24 -18.42 -0.26
CA ARG A 55 -23.61 -18.96 -0.07
C ARG A 55 -24.60 -18.82 -1.25
N SER A 56 -24.87 -19.95 -1.90
CA SER A 56 -26.23 -20.46 -2.12
C SER A 56 -26.24 -21.95 -2.42
#